data_AF-A0A925IZ39-F1
#
_entry.id   AF-A0A925IZ39-F1
#
_cell.length_a   1.000
_cell.length_b   1.000
_cell.length_c   1.000
_cell.angle_alpha   90.00
_cell.angle_beta   90.00
_cell.angle_gamma   90.00
#
_symmetry.space_group_name_H-M   'P 1'
#
loop_
_entity.id
_entity.type
_entity.pdbx_description
1 polymer ?
#
loop_
_entity_poly.entity_id
_entity_poly.type
_entity_poly.pdbx_seq_one_letter_code
_entity_poly.pdbx_strand_id
1 'polypeptide(L)'
;MTPLPAQTGFSILILQNSINRLARPGIELHLYLRNEASLASLPVIHVPAPFQLHAAIDSSRRVARGYLEMAGGKRIFVNAANQLTDSPTLPPMLRFVARPAFTGPLPVLIETRNPAERQTVRAALKALTEIHGFEFLADEKRNPVTTYAWELIDREPLKPSPQTQYLVLGKVGTSEAANVVFVGETLTPQTSERVATGQLPEWLGEVLVRHFKLNPQPQSLSQRQLNALFVEQKISADETETGPRTTAQRALLLLFLGLVGVERGLALKKNA
;
A
#
# COMPACT_ATOMS: atom_id res chain seq x y z
N MET A 1 9.77 -39.83 4.11
CA MET A 1 9.57 -38.39 4.39
C MET A 1 10.36 -37.61 3.37
N THR A 2 9.68 -36.99 2.40
CA THR A 2 10.32 -36.20 1.34
C THR A 2 10.78 -34.87 1.92
N PRO A 3 12.05 -34.46 1.75
CA PRO A 3 12.51 -33.18 2.28
C PRO A 3 11.76 -32.04 1.59
N LEU A 4 11.30 -31.07 2.38
CA LEU A 4 10.67 -29.84 1.86
C LEU A 4 11.71 -29.08 1.02
N PRO A 5 11.36 -28.62 -0.19
CA PRO A 5 12.28 -27.88 -1.04
C PRO A 5 12.72 -26.58 -0.34
N ALA A 6 14.00 -26.23 -0.49
CA ALA A 6 14.56 -24.98 0.02
C ALA A 6 13.77 -23.79 -0.53
N GLN A 7 13.39 -22.84 0.34
CA GLN A 7 12.67 -21.63 -0.04
C GLN A 7 13.57 -20.71 -0.86
N THR A 8 13.61 -20.92 -2.18
CA THR A 8 13.95 -19.87 -3.13
C THR A 8 12.81 -18.86 -3.14
N GLY A 9 13.13 -17.56 -3.19
CA GLY A 9 12.15 -16.49 -3.11
C GLY A 9 10.98 -16.67 -4.07
N PHE A 10 9.77 -16.26 -3.65
CA PHE A 10 8.57 -16.34 -4.46
C PHE A 10 8.76 -15.61 -5.80
N SER A 11 8.65 -16.35 -6.90
CA SER A 11 8.69 -15.79 -8.26
C SER A 11 7.40 -16.14 -8.99
N ILE A 12 6.70 -15.10 -9.44
CA ILE A 12 5.44 -15.24 -10.18
C ILE A 12 5.59 -16.08 -11.44
N LEU A 13 6.75 -15.99 -12.10
CA LEU A 13 7.07 -16.74 -13.30
C LEU A 13 7.23 -18.24 -13.02
N ILE A 14 7.80 -18.58 -11.85
CA ILE A 14 7.91 -19.98 -11.41
C ILE A 14 6.52 -20.54 -11.10
N LEU A 15 5.67 -19.75 -10.44
CA LEU A 15 4.28 -20.14 -10.15
C LEU A 15 3.49 -20.38 -11.45
N GLN A 16 3.50 -19.43 -12.38
CA GLN A 16 2.80 -19.55 -13.67
C GLN A 16 3.30 -20.76 -14.47
N ASN A 17 4.61 -20.99 -14.54
CA ASN A 17 5.18 -22.16 -15.21
C ASN A 17 4.78 -23.47 -14.54
N SER A 18 4.66 -23.50 -13.21
CA SER A 18 4.23 -24.68 -12.46
C SER A 18 2.75 -24.97 -12.71
N ILE A 19 1.90 -23.94 -12.70
CA ILE A 19 0.48 -24.05 -13.05
C ILE A 19 0.30 -24.57 -14.48
N ASN A 20 1.04 -24.03 -15.44
CA ASN A 20 0.97 -24.45 -16.84
C ASN A 20 1.39 -25.91 -17.05
N ARG A 21 2.39 -26.41 -16.30
CA ARG A 21 2.82 -27.83 -16.40
C ARG A 21 1.81 -28.82 -15.83
N LEU A 22 0.97 -28.37 -14.90
CA LEU A 22 -0.07 -29.20 -14.28
C LEU A 22 -1.37 -29.20 -15.08
N ALA A 23 -1.46 -28.38 -16.14
CA ALA A 23 -2.60 -28.32 -17.03
C ALA A 23 -2.77 -29.64 -17.79
N ARG A 24 -3.71 -30.48 -17.34
CA ARG A 24 -4.19 -31.63 -18.11
C ARG A 24 -5.72 -31.68 -18.07
N PRO A 25 -6.37 -32.27 -19.08
CA PRO A 25 -7.82 -32.43 -19.09
C PRO A 25 -8.31 -33.19 -17.86
N GLY A 26 -9.40 -32.71 -17.25
CA GLY A 26 -10.08 -33.41 -16.15
C GLY A 26 -9.46 -33.24 -14.76
N ILE A 27 -8.53 -32.30 -14.57
CA ILE A 27 -7.94 -32.00 -13.26
C ILE A 27 -8.51 -30.68 -12.72
N GLU A 28 -8.84 -30.63 -11.43
CA GLU A 28 -9.13 -29.39 -10.69
C GLU A 28 -7.92 -28.99 -9.85
N LEU A 29 -7.51 -27.72 -9.94
CA LEU A 29 -6.34 -27.22 -9.23
C LEU A 29 -6.72 -26.60 -7.88
N HIS A 30 -6.12 -27.09 -6.79
CA HIS A 30 -6.25 -26.47 -5.48
C HIS A 30 -5.01 -25.63 -5.19
N LEU A 31 -5.18 -24.31 -5.16
CA LEU A 31 -4.09 -23.35 -4.96
C LEU A 31 -4.08 -22.86 -3.51
N TYR A 32 -3.00 -23.14 -2.79
CA TYR A 32 -2.82 -22.72 -1.40
C TYR A 32 -1.82 -21.57 -1.34
N LEU A 33 -2.23 -20.44 -0.75
CA LEU A 33 -1.37 -19.26 -0.63
C LEU A 33 -1.55 -18.54 0.69
N ARG A 34 -0.51 -17.80 1.07
CA ARG A 34 -0.57 -16.90 2.21
C ARG A 34 -1.10 -15.54 1.74
N ASN A 35 -2.17 -15.06 2.35
CA ASN A 35 -2.78 -13.78 2.00
C ASN A 35 -1.94 -12.62 2.54
N GLU A 36 -1.11 -12.04 1.67
CA GLU A 36 -0.23 -10.92 1.99
C GLU A 36 -0.48 -9.73 1.06
N ALA A 37 -0.23 -8.52 1.56
CA ALA A 37 -0.40 -7.28 0.80
C ALA A 37 0.43 -7.25 -0.50
N SER A 38 1.60 -7.90 -0.51
CA SER A 38 2.49 -8.01 -1.68
C SER A 38 1.84 -8.70 -2.87
N LEU A 39 0.76 -9.47 -2.66
CA LEU A 39 0.00 -10.09 -3.74
C LEU A 39 -0.76 -9.04 -4.58
N ALA A 40 -1.10 -7.87 -4.02
CA ALA A 40 -1.84 -6.83 -4.75
C ALA A 40 -1.08 -6.28 -5.95
N SER A 41 0.25 -6.32 -5.91
CA SER A 41 1.12 -5.83 -6.97
C SER A 41 1.47 -6.91 -8.02
N LEU A 42 0.96 -8.13 -7.86
CA LEU A 42 1.23 -9.19 -8.83
C LEU A 42 0.40 -9.00 -10.09
N PRO A 43 0.96 -9.31 -11.28
CA PRO A 43 0.15 -9.45 -12.48
C PRO A 43 -0.84 -10.60 -12.33
N VAL A 44 -1.88 -10.58 -13.16
CA VAL A 44 -2.87 -11.67 -13.23
C VAL A 44 -2.18 -13.00 -13.56
N ILE A 45 -2.57 -14.03 -12.82
CA ILE A 45 -2.13 -15.42 -12.97
C ILE A 45 -3.21 -16.16 -13.75
N HIS A 46 -2.81 -16.76 -14.86
CA HIS A 46 -3.72 -17.52 -15.72
C HIS A 46 -3.75 -18.97 -15.27
N VAL A 47 -4.94 -19.52 -15.03
CA VAL A 47 -5.12 -20.89 -14.57
C VAL A 47 -5.81 -21.71 -15.67
N PRO A 48 -5.14 -22.73 -16.23
CA PRO A 48 -5.60 -23.42 -17.43
C PRO A 48 -6.68 -24.50 -17.19
N ALA A 49 -7.15 -24.61 -15.96
CA ALA A 49 -8.12 -25.60 -15.50
C ALA A 49 -9.02 -24.96 -14.42
N PRO A 50 -10.19 -25.55 -14.13
CA PRO A 50 -10.99 -25.18 -12.96
C PRO A 50 -10.12 -25.19 -11.71
N PHE A 51 -10.31 -24.22 -10.83
CA PHE A 51 -9.47 -24.10 -9.63
C PHE A 51 -10.24 -23.61 -8.41
N GLN A 52 -9.70 -23.96 -7.24
CA GLN A 52 -10.11 -23.44 -5.94
C GLN A 52 -8.94 -22.74 -5.27
N LEU A 53 -9.21 -21.53 -4.78
CA LEU A 53 -8.24 -20.71 -4.08
C LEU A 53 -8.41 -20.80 -2.58
N HIS A 54 -7.40 -21.33 -1.90
CA HIS A 54 -7.33 -21.46 -0.45
C HIS A 54 -6.30 -20.46 0.08
N ALA A 55 -6.78 -19.36 0.66
CA ALA A 55 -5.93 -18.31 1.19
C ALA A 55 -5.97 -18.27 2.72
N ALA A 56 -4.80 -18.34 3.36
CA ALA A 56 -4.67 -18.24 4.81
C ALA A 56 -3.96 -16.95 5.22
N ILE A 57 -4.45 -16.28 6.25
CA ILE A 57 -3.75 -15.17 6.89
C ILE A 57 -2.80 -15.77 7.93
N ASP A 58 -1.51 -15.42 7.85
CA ASP A 58 -0.52 -15.84 8.84
C ASP A 58 -0.69 -15.03 10.13
N SER A 59 -1.52 -15.53 11.03
CA SER A 59 -1.79 -14.93 12.35
C SER A 59 -0.61 -15.01 13.31
N SER A 60 0.39 -15.86 13.03
CA SER A 60 1.56 -16.05 13.89
C SER A 60 2.49 -14.84 13.84
N ARG A 61 2.46 -14.09 12.74
CA ARG A 61 3.18 -12.83 12.54
C ARG A 61 2.32 -11.65 12.97
N ARG A 62 1.99 -11.55 14.27
CA ARG A 62 1.45 -10.30 14.82
C ARG A 62 2.46 -9.20 14.58
N VAL A 63 2.13 -8.27 13.68
CA VAL A 63 2.95 -7.10 13.37
C VAL A 63 3.05 -6.25 14.64
N ALA A 64 4.27 -5.91 15.03
CA ALA A 64 4.50 -5.06 16.19
C ALA A 64 3.89 -3.68 15.93
N ARG A 65 2.99 -3.24 16.81
CA ARG A 65 2.30 -1.96 16.72
C ARG A 65 3.19 -0.83 17.20
N GLY A 66 3.10 0.32 16.54
CA GLY A 66 3.60 1.59 17.07
C GLY A 66 2.87 1.98 18.36
N TYR A 67 3.53 2.78 19.17
CA TYR A 67 2.91 3.53 20.26
C TYR A 67 3.62 4.88 20.38
N LEU A 68 2.93 5.86 20.94
CA LEU A 68 3.52 7.16 21.26
C LEU A 68 3.73 7.25 22.76
N GLU A 69 4.75 7.99 23.19
CA GLU A 69 5.01 8.27 24.59
C GLU A 69 4.88 9.77 24.82
N MET A 70 3.91 10.19 25.63
CA MET A 70 3.65 11.59 25.97
C MET A 70 4.36 11.96 27.29
N ALA A 71 4.28 13.22 27.70
CA ALA A 71 4.81 13.61 29.00
C ALA A 71 4.15 12.82 30.15
N GLY A 72 4.88 12.67 31.26
CA GLY A 72 4.41 11.90 32.42
C GLY A 72 4.33 10.38 32.19
N GLY A 73 4.95 9.86 31.12
CA GLY A 73 5.04 8.41 30.86
C GLY A 73 3.75 7.78 30.32
N LYS A 74 2.76 8.59 29.94
CA LYS A 74 1.56 8.10 29.27
C LYS A 74 1.89 7.57 27.89
N ARG A 75 1.28 6.45 27.50
CA ARG A 75 1.47 5.83 26.19
C ARG A 75 0.16 5.79 25.43
N ILE A 76 0.17 6.29 24.19
CA ILE A 76 -0.98 6.29 23.29
C ILE A 76 -0.81 5.16 22.28
N PHE A 77 -1.82 4.29 22.16
CA PHE A 77 -1.81 3.15 21.25
C PHE A 77 -3.22 2.69 20.89
N VAL A 78 -3.34 1.80 19.90
CA VAL A 78 -4.61 1.14 19.57
C VAL A 78 -4.73 -0.19 20.30
N ASN A 79 -5.78 -0.33 21.11
CA ASN A 79 -6.04 -1.50 21.95
C ASN A 79 -6.57 -2.71 21.15
N ALA A 80 -6.94 -3.79 21.85
CA ALA A 80 -7.49 -4.99 21.24
C ALA A 80 -8.91 -4.78 20.66
N ALA A 81 -9.68 -3.83 21.20
CA ALA A 81 -10.98 -3.41 20.70
C ALA A 81 -10.89 -2.44 19.52
N ASN A 82 -9.69 -2.23 18.95
CA ASN A 82 -9.44 -1.32 17.84
C ASN A 82 -9.74 0.15 18.15
N GLN A 83 -9.62 0.54 19.42
CA GLN A 83 -9.82 1.91 19.89
C GLN A 83 -8.48 2.55 20.27
N LEU A 84 -8.34 3.84 19.96
CA LEU A 84 -7.21 4.66 20.38
C LEU A 84 -7.36 5.00 21.86
N THR A 85 -6.38 4.63 22.67
CA THR A 85 -6.40 4.79 24.14
C THR A 85 -5.07 5.31 24.64
N ASP A 86 -5.09 6.03 25.77
CA ASP A 86 -3.91 6.30 26.58
C ASP A 86 -3.84 5.36 27.80
N SER A 87 -2.64 4.94 28.18
CA SER A 87 -2.39 4.18 29.41
C SER A 87 -0.92 4.34 29.84
N PRO A 88 -0.61 4.32 31.14
CA PRO A 88 0.78 4.36 31.61
C PRO A 88 1.57 3.09 31.25
N THR A 89 0.87 1.99 30.92
CA THR A 89 1.50 0.71 30.58
C THR A 89 0.97 0.15 29.27
N LEU A 90 1.82 -0.58 28.55
CA LEU A 90 1.43 -1.28 27.34
C LEU A 90 0.84 -2.65 27.71
N PRO A 91 -0.33 -3.02 27.17
CA PRO A 91 -0.97 -4.29 27.49
C PRO A 91 -0.13 -5.47 26.96
N PRO A 92 0.13 -6.50 27.78
CA PRO A 92 1.02 -7.62 27.41
C PRO A 92 0.45 -8.51 26.30
N MET A 93 -0.88 -8.46 26.08
CA MET A 93 -1.55 -9.24 25.04
C MET A 93 -1.31 -8.71 23.61
N LEU A 94 -0.86 -7.47 23.50
CA LEU A 94 -0.52 -6.83 22.24
C LEU A 94 0.99 -6.76 22.07
N ARG A 95 1.45 -6.91 20.82
CA ARG A 95 2.87 -6.78 20.48
C ARG A 95 3.15 -5.35 20.06
N PHE A 96 4.11 -4.71 20.71
CA PHE A 96 4.58 -3.37 20.38
C PHE A 96 6.01 -3.39 19.87
N VAL A 97 6.38 -2.34 19.12
CA VAL A 97 7.79 -2.06 18.82
C VAL A 97 8.55 -1.74 20.10
N ALA A 98 9.87 -1.96 20.12
CA ALA A 98 10.66 -1.79 21.34
C ALA A 98 10.86 -0.32 21.75
N ARG A 99 10.75 0.62 20.81
CA ARG A 99 10.89 2.06 21.01
C ARG A 99 9.61 2.77 20.59
N PRO A 100 9.22 3.86 21.26
CA PRO A 100 8.07 4.64 20.84
C PRO A 100 8.30 5.21 19.44
N ALA A 101 7.22 5.32 18.67
CA ALA A 101 7.24 5.95 17.35
C ALA A 101 7.47 7.47 17.44
N PHE A 102 7.07 8.08 18.57
CA PHE A 102 7.36 9.46 18.92
C PHE A 102 7.38 9.64 20.44
N THR A 103 8.19 10.57 20.94
CA THR A 103 8.29 10.89 22.37
C THR A 103 8.11 12.37 22.62
N GLY A 104 7.27 12.71 23.59
CA GLY A 104 6.95 14.06 24.01
C GLY A 104 5.80 14.71 23.21
N PRO A 105 5.58 16.01 23.41
CA PRO A 105 4.56 16.76 22.69
C PRO A 105 4.85 16.81 21.19
N LEU A 106 3.84 16.55 20.37
CA LEU A 106 3.92 16.55 18.92
C LEU A 106 3.97 17.99 18.39
N PRO A 107 5.07 18.43 17.75
CA PRO A 107 5.13 19.74 17.09
C PRO A 107 4.28 19.72 15.82
N VAL A 108 3.29 20.60 15.77
CA VAL A 108 2.32 20.73 14.68
C VAL A 108 2.41 22.15 14.09
N LEU A 109 2.51 22.26 12.77
CA LEU A 109 2.37 23.53 12.07
C LEU A 109 0.99 23.63 11.43
N ILE A 110 0.26 24.71 11.70
CA ILE A 110 -1.03 25.03 11.08
C ILE A 110 -0.83 26.30 10.23
N GLU A 111 -0.34 26.13 9.01
CA GLU A 111 -0.03 27.24 8.09
C GLU A 111 -1.05 27.26 6.94
N THR A 112 -2.24 27.77 7.24
CA THR A 112 -3.30 27.99 6.25
C THR A 112 -3.64 29.47 6.16
N ARG A 113 -4.05 29.95 4.99
CA ARG A 113 -4.47 31.34 4.79
C ARG A 113 -5.75 31.70 5.54
N ASN A 114 -6.69 30.76 5.65
CA ASN A 114 -8.01 31.01 6.22
C ASN A 114 -8.00 30.95 7.76
N PRO A 115 -8.28 32.06 8.48
CA PRO A 115 -8.29 32.06 9.95
C PRO A 115 -9.39 31.17 10.55
N ALA A 116 -10.55 31.03 9.90
CA ALA A 116 -11.62 30.17 10.39
C ALA A 116 -11.24 28.68 10.31
N GLU A 117 -10.48 28.31 9.28
CA GLU A 117 -9.93 26.97 9.13
C GLU A 117 -8.88 26.68 10.21
N ARG A 118 -7.96 27.62 10.48
CA ARG A 118 -6.98 27.48 11.57
C ARG A 118 -7.65 27.25 12.92
N GLN A 119 -8.70 28.01 13.21
CA GLN A 119 -9.48 27.85 14.44
C GLN A 119 -10.17 26.48 14.52
N THR A 120 -10.72 26.00 13.41
CA THR A 120 -11.38 24.69 13.34
C THR A 120 -10.38 23.56 13.60
N VAL A 121 -9.22 23.60 12.95
CA VAL A 121 -8.13 22.63 13.18
C VAL A 121 -7.68 22.66 14.64
N ARG A 122 -7.47 23.85 15.21
CA ARG A 122 -7.06 23.99 16.61
C ARG A 122 -8.06 23.39 17.59
N ALA A 123 -9.36 23.60 17.35
CA ALA A 123 -10.41 23.00 18.15
C ALA A 123 -10.39 21.46 18.05
N ALA A 124 -10.15 20.91 16.85
CA ALA A 124 -10.06 19.47 16.67
C ALA A 124 -8.82 18.86 17.33
N LEU A 125 -7.66 19.52 17.27
CA LEU A 125 -6.47 19.10 18.01
C LEU A 125 -6.69 19.13 19.53
N LYS A 126 -7.40 20.15 20.04
CA LYS A 126 -7.78 20.23 21.46
C LYS A 126 -8.68 19.06 21.88
N ALA A 127 -9.65 18.69 21.05
CA ALA A 127 -10.51 17.53 21.30
C ALA A 127 -9.69 16.22 21.35
N LEU A 128 -8.73 16.03 20.44
CA LEU A 128 -7.80 14.89 20.49
C LEU A 128 -6.96 14.87 21.77
N THR A 129 -6.52 16.03 22.26
CA THR A 129 -5.84 16.15 23.55
C THR A 129 -6.74 15.73 24.71
N GLU A 130 -7.98 16.22 24.74
CA GLU A 130 -8.92 15.97 25.84
C GLU A 130 -9.40 14.52 25.90
N ILE A 131 -9.66 13.90 24.74
CA ILE A 131 -10.27 12.56 24.65
C ILE A 131 -9.20 11.45 24.65
N HIS A 132 -8.09 11.65 23.93
CA HIS A 132 -7.08 10.61 23.71
C HIS A 132 -5.72 10.93 24.34
N GLY A 133 -5.60 12.06 25.03
CA GLY A 133 -4.39 12.42 25.77
C GLY A 133 -3.21 12.84 24.89
N PHE A 134 -3.43 13.17 23.61
CA PHE A 134 -2.36 13.70 22.76
C PHE A 134 -1.85 15.05 23.28
N GLU A 135 -0.55 15.25 23.26
CA GLU A 135 0.06 16.55 23.54
C GLU A 135 0.53 17.17 22.23
N PHE A 136 0.04 18.37 21.90
CA PHE A 136 0.42 19.09 20.69
C PHE A 136 1.08 20.43 21.03
N LEU A 137 2.16 20.75 20.31
CA LEU A 137 2.77 22.08 20.25
C LEU A 137 2.42 22.68 18.90
N ALA A 138 1.30 23.39 18.84
CA ALA A 138 0.78 23.95 17.60
C ALA A 138 1.30 25.37 17.36
N ASP A 139 2.01 25.55 16.24
CA ASP A 139 2.42 26.86 15.73
C ASP A 139 1.54 27.25 14.53
N GLU A 140 1.17 28.52 14.42
CA GLU A 140 0.47 29.06 13.23
C GLU A 140 1.42 29.64 12.18
N LYS A 141 2.70 29.75 12.51
CA LYS A 141 3.76 30.26 11.63
C LYS A 141 4.97 29.37 11.75
N ARG A 142 5.59 29.08 10.60
CA ARG A 142 6.77 28.22 10.55
C ARG A 142 7.91 28.81 11.35
N ASN A 143 8.37 28.07 12.35
CA ASN A 143 9.61 28.35 13.07
C ASN A 143 10.75 27.57 12.39
N PRO A 144 11.83 28.23 11.92
CA PRO A 144 12.93 27.55 11.24
C PRO A 144 13.75 26.64 12.17
N VAL A 145 13.62 26.78 13.49
CA VAL A 145 14.32 25.96 14.49
C VAL A 145 13.54 24.67 14.79
N THR A 146 12.22 24.68 14.62
CA THR A 146 11.35 23.55 14.97
C THR A 146 11.26 22.55 13.82
N THR A 147 11.53 21.29 14.12
CA THR A 147 11.21 20.18 13.20
C THR A 147 9.80 19.69 13.51
N TYR A 148 8.85 19.96 12.61
CA TYR A 148 7.45 19.57 12.79
C TYR A 148 7.25 18.08 12.48
N ALA A 149 6.49 17.41 13.35
CA ALA A 149 6.04 16.03 13.12
C ALA A 149 4.80 16.01 12.23
N TRP A 150 4.03 17.10 12.22
CA TRP A 150 2.82 17.24 11.42
C TRP A 150 2.65 18.65 10.89
N GLU A 151 2.33 18.79 9.62
CA GLU A 151 2.07 20.08 8.99
C GLU A 151 0.71 20.06 8.27
N LEU A 152 -0.16 21.01 8.61
CA LEU A 152 -1.44 21.28 7.95
C LEU A 152 -1.29 22.58 7.18
N ILE A 153 -1.23 22.49 5.84
CA ILE A 153 -0.79 23.57 4.96
C ILE A 153 -1.68 23.69 3.73
N ASP A 154 -1.80 24.89 3.16
CA ASP A 154 -2.55 25.13 1.90
C ASP A 154 -1.68 25.10 0.64
N ARG A 155 -0.43 24.68 0.79
CA ARG A 155 0.58 24.59 -0.27
C ARG A 155 1.23 23.22 -0.28
N GLU A 156 1.67 22.79 -1.46
CA GLU A 156 2.36 21.51 -1.58
C GLU A 156 3.80 21.64 -1.05
N PRO A 157 4.29 20.65 -0.27
CA PRO A 157 5.67 20.67 0.20
C PRO A 157 6.63 20.41 -0.97
N LEU A 158 7.61 21.30 -1.18
CA LEU A 158 8.60 21.15 -2.25
C LEU A 158 9.50 19.92 -2.07
N LYS A 159 9.83 19.59 -0.81
CA LYS A 159 10.68 18.45 -0.42
C LYS A 159 10.13 17.83 0.86
N PRO A 160 9.12 16.94 0.78
CA PRO A 160 8.51 16.36 1.96
C PRO A 160 9.51 15.49 2.73
N SER A 161 9.63 15.72 4.05
CA SER A 161 10.42 14.87 4.95
C SER A 161 9.64 13.61 5.30
N PRO A 162 10.22 12.39 5.22
CA PRO A 162 9.50 11.15 5.54
C PRO A 162 9.08 11.04 7.02
N GLN A 163 9.65 11.86 7.91
CA GLN A 163 9.32 11.89 9.34
C GLN A 163 8.17 12.86 9.67
N THR A 164 7.73 13.65 8.70
CA THR A 164 6.69 14.66 8.88
C THR A 164 5.45 14.22 8.10
N GLN A 165 4.30 14.16 8.76
CA GLN A 165 3.03 14.04 8.05
C GLN A 165 2.65 15.40 7.45
N TYR A 166 2.24 15.42 6.18
CA TYR A 166 1.72 16.61 5.53
C TYR A 166 0.25 16.41 5.20
N LEU A 167 -0.55 17.42 5.51
CA LEU A 167 -1.93 17.52 5.11
C LEU A 167 -2.12 18.79 4.28
N VAL A 168 -2.33 18.61 2.98
CA VAL A 168 -2.49 19.70 2.02
C VAL A 168 -3.97 19.99 1.84
N LEU A 169 -4.44 21.14 2.32
CA LEU A 169 -5.85 21.52 2.39
C LEU A 169 -6.31 22.33 1.17
N GLY A 170 -7.60 22.22 0.84
CA GLY A 170 -8.26 22.95 -0.25
C GLY A 170 -7.71 22.64 -1.65
N LYS A 171 -7.05 21.49 -1.84
CA LYS A 171 -6.43 21.09 -3.10
C LYS A 171 -6.65 19.62 -3.39
N VAL A 172 -7.05 19.32 -4.62
CA VAL A 172 -7.11 17.96 -5.14
C VAL A 172 -5.77 17.64 -5.78
N GLY A 173 -5.16 16.52 -5.39
CA GLY A 173 -3.87 16.10 -5.90
C GLY A 173 -3.50 14.70 -5.43
N THR A 174 -2.40 14.19 -5.96
CA THR A 174 -1.78 12.92 -5.56
C THR A 174 -0.29 13.16 -5.36
N SER A 175 0.30 12.61 -4.29
CA SER A 175 1.75 12.65 -4.09
C SER A 175 2.32 11.25 -4.25
N GLU A 176 3.55 11.16 -4.76
CA GLU A 176 4.35 9.94 -4.69
C GLU A 176 4.85 9.69 -3.25
N ALA A 177 4.91 10.73 -2.41
CA ALA A 177 5.32 10.62 -1.03
C ALA A 177 4.17 10.12 -0.15
N ALA A 178 4.36 8.96 0.50
CA ALA A 178 3.34 8.30 1.31
C ALA A 178 2.87 9.11 2.55
N ASN A 179 3.65 10.11 2.95
CA ASN A 179 3.39 10.99 4.09
C ASN A 179 2.73 12.33 3.67
N VAL A 180 2.29 12.47 2.42
CA VAL A 180 1.55 13.66 1.95
C VAL A 180 0.13 13.25 1.58
N VAL A 181 -0.84 13.86 2.26
CA VAL A 181 -2.27 13.59 2.04
C VAL A 181 -2.95 14.87 1.59
N PHE A 182 -3.63 14.80 0.44
CA PHE A 182 -4.42 15.90 -0.10
C PHE A 182 -5.86 15.84 0.39
N VAL A 183 -6.39 16.99 0.76
CA VAL A 183 -7.79 17.21 1.13
C VAL A 183 -8.34 18.26 0.18
N GLY A 184 -9.26 17.83 -0.69
CA GLY A 184 -9.84 18.71 -1.72
C GLY A 184 -10.68 19.87 -1.17
N GLU A 185 -11.16 19.72 0.06
CA GLU A 185 -11.98 20.71 0.77
C GLU A 185 -11.13 21.52 1.76
N THR A 186 -11.59 22.72 2.07
CA THR A 186 -11.13 23.46 3.25
C THR A 186 -11.83 22.92 4.49
N LEU A 187 -11.18 23.00 5.65
CA LEU A 187 -11.71 22.47 6.90
C LEU A 187 -12.53 23.55 7.63
N THR A 188 -13.65 23.97 7.05
CA THR A 188 -14.65 24.81 7.74
C THR A 188 -16.02 24.14 7.75
N PRO A 189 -16.93 24.51 8.67
CA PRO A 189 -18.26 23.89 8.74
C PRO A 189 -19.09 24.04 7.45
N GLN A 190 -18.80 25.04 6.62
CA GLN A 190 -19.54 25.31 5.39
C GLN A 190 -19.05 24.47 4.20
N THR A 191 -17.81 24.00 4.23
CA THR A 191 -17.14 23.37 3.09
C THR A 191 -16.78 21.91 3.33
N SER A 192 -16.72 21.47 4.59
CA SER A 192 -16.44 20.09 4.95
C SER A 192 -17.55 19.52 5.82
N GLU A 193 -18.19 18.46 5.33
CA GLU A 193 -19.20 17.73 6.11
C GLU A 193 -18.63 17.15 7.40
N ARG A 194 -17.35 16.73 7.40
CA ARG A 194 -16.69 16.21 8.60
C ARG A 194 -16.58 17.26 9.69
N VAL A 195 -16.37 18.51 9.31
CA VAL A 195 -16.37 19.63 10.26
C VAL A 195 -17.79 19.90 10.74
N ALA A 196 -18.76 19.97 9.83
CA ALA A 196 -20.17 20.22 10.16
C ALA A 196 -20.76 19.18 11.11
N THR A 197 -20.35 17.92 10.97
CA THR A 197 -20.81 16.77 11.78
C THR A 197 -19.94 16.49 13.00
N GLY A 198 -18.89 17.28 13.24
CA GLY A 198 -17.99 17.13 14.38
C GLY A 198 -17.04 15.94 14.31
N GLN A 199 -16.87 15.32 13.14
CA GLN A 199 -16.01 14.14 12.91
C GLN A 199 -14.55 14.48 12.58
N LEU A 200 -14.20 15.77 12.51
CA LEU A 200 -12.84 16.20 12.19
C LEU A 200 -11.78 15.65 13.17
N PRO A 201 -11.98 15.68 14.52
CA PRO A 201 -11.00 15.14 15.45
C PRO A 201 -10.68 13.67 15.21
N GLU A 202 -11.70 12.83 15.02
CA GLU A 202 -11.56 11.39 14.80
C GLU A 202 -10.80 11.12 13.50
N TRP A 203 -11.14 11.83 12.44
CA TRP A 203 -10.45 11.70 11.16
C TRP A 203 -8.98 12.15 11.25
N LEU A 204 -8.69 13.24 11.95
CA LEU A 204 -7.33 13.70 12.23
C LEU A 204 -6.55 12.66 13.07
N GLY A 205 -7.20 12.05 14.05
CA GLY A 205 -6.65 10.95 14.84
C GLY A 205 -6.31 9.73 13.97
N GLU A 206 -7.17 9.40 13.00
CA GLU A 206 -6.93 8.31 12.05
C GLU A 206 -5.68 8.57 11.18
N VAL A 207 -5.50 9.82 10.71
CA VAL A 207 -4.30 10.23 9.96
C VAL A 207 -3.04 9.98 10.79
N LEU A 208 -3.04 10.34 12.08
CA LEU A 208 -1.92 10.07 12.99
C LEU A 208 -1.70 8.58 13.25
N VAL A 209 -2.77 7.82 13.49
CA VAL A 209 -2.70 6.36 13.70
C VAL A 209 -2.02 5.67 12.53
N ARG A 210 -2.34 6.09 11.29
CA ARG A 210 -1.72 5.57 10.07
C ARG A 210 -0.26 6.00 9.96
N HIS A 211 0.03 7.30 10.13
CA HIS A 211 1.38 7.84 10.02
C HIS A 211 2.37 7.16 10.98
N PHE A 212 1.99 7.06 12.27
CA PHE A 212 2.82 6.44 13.31
C PHE A 212 2.67 4.91 13.40
N LYS A 213 1.90 4.30 12.50
CA LYS A 213 1.66 2.86 12.45
C LYS A 213 1.20 2.29 13.80
N LEU A 214 0.31 3.00 14.48
CA LEU A 214 -0.22 2.60 15.81
C LEU A 214 -1.14 1.37 15.70
N ASN A 215 -1.70 1.16 14.51
CA ASN A 215 -2.49 -0.02 14.18
C ASN A 215 -2.09 -0.55 12.81
N PRO A 216 -0.92 -1.22 12.70
CA PRO A 216 -0.53 -1.85 11.46
C PRO A 216 -1.45 -3.05 11.24
N GLN A 217 -2.53 -2.85 10.49
CA GLN A 217 -3.29 -3.97 10.00
C GLN A 217 -2.41 -4.70 8.97
N PRO A 218 -2.21 -6.03 9.10
CA PRO A 218 -1.71 -6.80 7.98
C PRO A 218 -2.74 -6.63 6.87
N GLN A 219 -2.39 -5.89 5.82
CA GLN A 219 -3.30 -5.58 4.72
C GLN A 219 -3.49 -6.87 3.90
N SER A 220 -4.32 -7.76 4.40
CA SER A 220 -4.78 -8.96 3.70
C SER A 220 -5.74 -8.53 2.59
N LEU A 221 -5.59 -9.11 1.42
CA LEU A 221 -6.53 -8.89 0.32
C LEU A 221 -7.89 -9.52 0.65
N SER A 222 -8.96 -8.85 0.26
CA SER A 222 -10.30 -9.45 0.28
C SER A 222 -10.36 -10.65 -0.66
N GLN A 223 -11.29 -11.58 -0.44
CA GLN A 223 -11.47 -12.74 -1.34
C GLN A 223 -11.73 -12.32 -2.79
N ARG A 224 -12.43 -11.20 -3.01
CA ARG A 224 -12.67 -10.65 -4.36
C ARG A 224 -11.37 -10.21 -5.02
N GLN A 225 -10.51 -9.50 -4.29
CA GLN A 225 -9.20 -9.07 -4.79
C GLN A 225 -8.28 -10.26 -5.06
N LEU A 226 -8.28 -11.26 -4.18
CA LEU A 226 -7.54 -12.50 -4.41
C LEU A 226 -8.04 -13.24 -5.65
N ASN A 227 -9.36 -13.42 -5.80
CA ASN A 227 -9.92 -14.08 -6.97
C ASN A 227 -9.64 -13.30 -8.27
N ALA A 228 -9.57 -11.96 -8.21
CA ALA A 228 -9.21 -11.15 -9.37
C ALA A 228 -7.75 -11.37 -9.85
N LEU A 229 -6.87 -11.88 -8.99
CA LEU A 229 -5.51 -12.25 -9.38
C LEU A 229 -5.45 -13.56 -10.17
N PHE A 230 -6.47 -14.42 -10.10
CA PHE A 230 -6.47 -15.73 -10.75
C PHE A 230 -7.61 -15.82 -11.76
N VAL A 231 -7.26 -15.91 -13.04
CA VAL A 231 -8.26 -15.97 -14.11
C VAL A 231 -8.20 -17.34 -14.77
N GLU A 232 -9.33 -18.05 -14.78
CA GLU A 232 -9.46 -19.29 -15.53
C GLU A 232 -9.36 -18.99 -17.03
N GLN A 233 -8.39 -19.59 -17.70
CA GLN A 233 -8.21 -19.49 -19.14
C GLN A 233 -8.14 -20.89 -19.71
N LYS A 234 -9.25 -21.37 -20.29
CA LYS A 234 -9.27 -22.66 -20.97
C LYS A 234 -8.20 -22.67 -22.06
N ILE A 235 -7.19 -23.51 -21.90
CA ILE A 235 -6.29 -23.84 -23.01
C ILE A 235 -7.15 -24.62 -23.99
N SER A 236 -7.49 -24.00 -25.12
CA SER A 236 -8.10 -24.72 -26.24
C SER A 236 -7.19 -25.88 -26.60
N ALA A 237 -7.72 -27.10 -26.62
CA ALA A 237 -6.98 -28.33 -26.91
C ALA A 237 -6.29 -28.37 -28.29
N ASP A 238 -6.41 -27.31 -29.09
CA ASP A 238 -5.74 -27.13 -30.39
C ASP A 238 -4.29 -26.62 -30.30
N GLU A 239 -3.79 -26.27 -29.11
CA GLU A 239 -2.35 -25.94 -28.92
C GLU A 239 -1.50 -27.16 -28.54
N THR A 240 -1.95 -28.36 -28.91
CA THR A 240 -1.11 -29.56 -28.92
C THR A 240 -0.20 -29.51 -30.16
N GLU A 241 0.97 -28.90 -30.02
CA GLU A 241 2.19 -29.04 -30.85
C GLU A 241 2.12 -28.84 -32.39
N THR A 242 0.97 -28.51 -33.00
CA THR A 242 0.86 -28.25 -34.45
C THR A 242 -0.06 -27.08 -34.81
N GLY A 243 -0.08 -26.03 -33.96
CA GLY A 243 -0.86 -24.82 -34.25
C GLY A 243 -0.30 -24.00 -35.43
N PRO A 244 -1.17 -23.35 -36.25
CA PRO A 244 -0.82 -22.57 -37.45
C PRO A 244 0.12 -21.38 -37.19
N ARG A 245 0.30 -20.98 -35.92
CA ARG A 245 1.24 -19.92 -35.50
C ARG A 245 2.70 -20.33 -35.68
N THR A 246 3.05 -21.60 -35.46
CA THR A 246 4.44 -22.07 -35.64
C THR A 246 4.82 -22.20 -37.11
N THR A 247 3.88 -22.60 -37.97
CA THR A 247 4.05 -22.62 -39.43
C THR A 247 4.14 -21.22 -40.00
N ALA A 248 3.29 -20.28 -39.56
CA ALA A 248 3.37 -18.89 -40.00
C ALA A 248 4.68 -18.23 -39.57
N GLN A 249 5.14 -18.42 -38.33
CA GLN A 249 6.42 -17.90 -37.86
C GLN A 249 7.61 -18.53 -38.58
N ARG A 250 7.59 -19.85 -38.83
CA ARG A 250 8.65 -20.52 -39.63
C ARG A 250 8.66 -20.03 -41.08
N ALA A 251 7.50 -19.83 -41.70
CA ALA A 251 7.40 -19.27 -43.05
C ALA A 251 7.93 -17.84 -43.11
N LEU A 252 7.62 -17.02 -42.10
CA LEU A 252 8.10 -15.64 -42.00
C LEU A 252 9.62 -15.57 -41.77
N LEU A 253 10.16 -16.49 -40.95
CA LEU A 253 11.60 -16.62 -40.74
C LEU A 253 12.33 -17.06 -42.02
N LEU A 254 11.77 -18.01 -42.77
CA LEU A 254 12.32 -18.46 -44.05
C LEU A 254 12.27 -17.35 -45.11
N LEU A 255 11.15 -16.61 -45.18
CA LEU A 255 11.01 -15.44 -46.04
C LEU A 255 12.08 -14.39 -45.71
N PHE A 256 12.29 -14.12 -44.41
CA PHE A 256 13.30 -13.18 -43.96
C PHE A 256 14.73 -13.63 -44.32
N LEU A 257 15.07 -14.89 -44.09
CA LEU A 257 16.36 -15.44 -44.53
C LEU A 257 16.55 -15.35 -46.05
N GLY A 258 15.49 -15.61 -46.82
CA GLY A 258 15.50 -15.48 -48.28
C GLY A 258 15.77 -14.05 -48.73
N LEU A 259 15.09 -13.07 -48.11
CA LEU A 259 15.28 -11.64 -48.37
C LEU A 259 16.73 -11.20 -48.08
N VAL A 260 17.28 -11.59 -46.93
CA VAL A 260 18.67 -11.29 -46.57
C VAL A 260 19.65 -11.94 -47.55
N GLY A 261 19.38 -13.17 -48.00
CA GLY A 261 20.19 -13.85 -49.01
C GLY A 261 20.19 -13.15 -50.36
N VAL A 262 19.01 -12.69 -50.82
CA VAL A 262 18.85 -11.93 -52.06
C VAL A 262 19.54 -10.57 -51.97
N GLU A 263 19.33 -9.83 -50.87
CA GLU A 263 20.02 -8.55 -50.64
C GLU A 263 21.54 -8.73 -50.67
N ARG A 264 22.06 -9.77 -50.02
CA ARG A 264 23.49 -10.06 -50.00
C ARG A 264 24.03 -10.49 -51.37
N GLY A 265 23.26 -11.25 -52.15
CA GLY A 265 23.62 -11.63 -53.52
C GLY A 265 23.65 -10.44 -54.49
N LEU A 266 22.69 -9.51 -54.37
CA LEU A 266 22.66 -8.27 -55.14
C LEU A 266 23.82 -7.34 -54.75
N ALA A 267 24.16 -7.25 -53.47
CA ALA A 267 25.30 -6.46 -52.98
C ALA A 267 26.64 -7.00 -53.54
N LEU A 268 26.79 -8.33 -53.63
CA LEU A 268 27.98 -8.95 -54.21
C LEU A 268 28.09 -8.75 -55.73
N LYS A 269 26.97 -8.74 -56.47
CA LYS A 269 26.97 -8.45 -57.91
C LYS A 269 27.17 -6.98 -58.26
N LYS A 270 26.89 -6.05 -57.34
CA LYS A 270 27.16 -4.61 -57.54
C LYS A 270 28.59 -4.19 -57.20
N ASN A 271 29.32 -5.02 -56.46
CA ASN A 271 30.73 -4.80 -56.08
C ASN A 271 31.71 -5.69 -56.89
N ALA A 272 31.25 -6.28 -57.99
CA ALA A 272 32.07 -7.03 -58.96
C ALA A 272 32.02 -6.33 -60.33
#